data_AF-A0A948EUM9-F1
#
_entry.id   AF-A0A948EUM9-F1
#
_cell.length_a   1.000
_cell.length_b   1.000
_cell.length_c   1.000
_cell.angle_alpha   90.00
_cell.angle_beta   90.00
_cell.angle_gamma   90.00
#
_symmetry.space_group_name_H-M   'P 1'
#
loop_
_entity.id
_entity.type
_entity.pdbx_description
1 polymer ?
#
loop_
_entity_poly.entity_id
_entity_poly.type
_entity_poly.pdbx_seq_one_letter_code
_entity_poly.pdbx_strand_id
1 'polypeptide(L)'
;MGLNLESRFEAYCDELVKALSHADRSQPARWYLKGLMLPGSRKSVEPMAARVCPHDVRSAHQSMHHLVADAEWSDDTLPATVTGLVLPSLTAGSEAITWIVDDTGFPKKGTHSVGVARQYCGQVGKTDNC
;
A
#
# COMPACT_ATOMS: atom_id res chain seq x y z
N MET A 1 3.51 -1.29 -28.81
CA MET A 1 4.59 -0.59 -28.10
C MET A 1 4.19 -0.58 -26.63
N GLY A 2 4.85 -1.37 -25.78
CA GLY A 2 4.45 -1.50 -24.38
C GLY A 2 4.61 -0.17 -23.64
N LEU A 3 3.71 0.12 -22.70
CA LEU A 3 3.87 1.24 -21.78
C LEU A 3 5.18 1.07 -20.99
N ASN A 4 5.95 2.14 -20.82
CA ASN A 4 7.11 2.13 -19.93
C ASN A 4 6.68 1.90 -18.46
N LEU A 5 7.63 1.66 -17.57
CA LEU A 5 7.33 1.32 -16.18
C LEU A 5 6.54 2.44 -15.49
N GLU A 6 6.88 3.70 -15.76
CA GLU A 6 6.21 4.87 -15.19
C GLU A 6 4.75 4.92 -15.62
N SER A 7 4.45 4.77 -16.92
CA SER A 7 3.09 4.78 -17.44
C SER A 7 2.26 3.58 -16.94
N ARG A 8 2.89 2.41 -16.75
CA ARG A 8 2.22 1.26 -16.12
C ARG A 8 1.89 1.54 -14.66
N PHE A 9 2.80 2.18 -13.93
CA PHE A 9 2.59 2.55 -12.54
C PHE A 9 1.49 3.60 -12.38
N GLU A 10 1.46 4.62 -13.25
CA GLU A 10 0.37 5.61 -13.23
C GLU A 10 -0.99 4.98 -13.55
N ALA A 11 -1.07 4.10 -14.56
CA ALA A 11 -2.31 3.38 -14.86
C ALA A 11 -2.76 2.48 -13.69
N TYR A 12 -1.83 1.84 -13.00
CA TYR A 12 -2.12 1.10 -11.77
C TYR A 12 -2.65 2.03 -10.67
N CYS A 13 -2.03 3.19 -10.46
CA CYS A 13 -2.51 4.19 -9.50
C CYS A 13 -3.90 4.71 -9.85
N ASP A 14 -4.22 4.88 -11.14
CA ASP A 14 -5.55 5.33 -11.59
C ASP A 14 -6.64 4.38 -11.13
N GLU A 15 -6.42 3.07 -11.24
CA GLU A 15 -7.38 2.05 -10.82
C GLU A 15 -7.54 2.00 -9.29
N LEU A 16 -6.45 2.15 -8.53
CA LEU A 16 -6.53 2.23 -7.07
C LEU A 16 -7.26 3.50 -6.60
N VAL A 17 -7.00 4.65 -7.24
CA VAL A 17 -7.69 5.91 -6.92
C VAL A 17 -9.18 5.80 -7.19
N LYS A 18 -9.59 5.13 -8.28
CA LYS A 18 -11.01 4.85 -8.55
C LYS A 18 -11.63 4.02 -7.42
N ALA A 19 -10.92 3.00 -6.94
CA ALA A 19 -11.39 2.13 -5.85
C ALA A 19 -11.55 2.87 -4.51
N LEU A 20 -10.66 3.82 -4.21
CA LEU A 20 -10.74 4.62 -2.99
C LEU A 20 -11.99 5.51 -2.91
N SER A 21 -12.65 5.73 -4.05
CA SER A 21 -13.85 6.57 -4.16
C SER A 21 -13.61 8.03 -3.71
N HIS A 22 -14.51 8.95 -4.06
CA HIS A 22 -14.39 10.39 -3.77
C HIS A 22 -13.16 11.12 -4.37
N ALA A 23 -13.42 12.25 -5.04
CA ALA A 23 -12.39 13.02 -5.74
C ALA A 23 -11.26 13.52 -4.81
N ASP A 24 -11.59 13.89 -3.57
CA ASP A 24 -10.64 14.46 -2.60
C ASP A 24 -9.54 13.48 -2.17
N ARG A 25 -9.74 12.17 -2.37
CA ARG A 25 -8.77 11.12 -2.02
C ARG A 25 -7.74 10.86 -3.11
N SER A 26 -7.99 11.35 -4.34
CA SER A 26 -7.15 11.07 -5.51
C SER A 26 -5.72 11.54 -5.34
N GLN A 27 -5.52 12.83 -5.04
CA GLN A 27 -4.18 13.40 -4.95
C GLN A 27 -3.38 12.86 -3.75
N PRO A 28 -3.95 12.77 -2.53
CA PRO A 28 -3.27 12.16 -1.40
C PRO A 28 -2.88 10.70 -1.65
N ALA A 29 -3.73 9.92 -2.33
CA ALA A 29 -3.42 8.53 -2.66
C ALA A 29 -2.25 8.42 -3.64
N ARG A 30 -2.23 9.26 -4.69
CA ARG A 30 -1.11 9.32 -5.63
C ARG A 30 0.19 9.71 -4.95
N TRP A 31 0.15 10.69 -4.05
CA TRP A 31 1.31 11.08 -3.25
C TRP A 31 1.78 9.94 -2.36
N TYR A 32 0.87 9.23 -1.69
CA TYR A 32 1.23 8.12 -0.82
C TYR A 32 1.89 6.98 -1.62
N LEU A 33 1.25 6.54 -2.71
CA LEU A 33 1.78 5.49 -3.60
C LEU A 33 3.13 5.87 -4.20
N LYS A 34 3.29 7.11 -4.69
CA LYS A 34 4.59 7.61 -5.18
C LYS A 34 5.64 7.65 -4.09
N GLY A 35 5.29 8.12 -2.89
CA GLY A 35 6.19 8.17 -1.73
C GLY A 35 6.74 6.79 -1.33
N LEU A 36 5.91 5.75 -1.45
CA LEU A 36 6.31 4.36 -1.24
C LEU A 36 7.32 3.87 -2.28
N MET A 37 7.24 4.34 -3.52
CA MET A 37 8.15 3.93 -4.61
C MET A 37 9.44 4.76 -4.70
N LEU A 38 9.41 6.03 -4.30
CA LEU A 38 10.58 6.92 -4.37
C LEU A 38 11.72 6.48 -3.44
N PRO A 39 13.00 6.67 -3.79
CA PRO A 39 14.12 6.27 -2.93
C PRO A 39 14.09 6.95 -1.55
N GLY A 40 14.51 6.22 -0.52
CA GLY A 40 14.65 6.74 0.84
C GLY A 40 14.45 5.68 1.93
N SER A 41 15.20 5.78 3.02
CA SER A 41 15.18 4.79 4.11
C SER A 41 13.89 4.80 4.93
N ARG A 42 13.31 5.98 5.19
CA ARG A 42 12.05 6.12 5.94
C ARG A 42 10.86 6.32 5.01
N LYS A 43 9.84 5.48 5.21
CA LYS A 43 8.55 5.44 4.49
C LYS A 43 7.36 5.87 5.36
N SER A 44 7.62 6.63 6.42
CA SER A 44 6.56 7.31 7.15
C SER A 44 6.01 8.50 6.33
N VAL A 45 4.78 8.93 6.66
CA VAL A 45 4.04 9.95 5.90
C VAL A 45 4.83 11.25 5.71
N GLU A 46 5.53 11.74 6.74
CA GLU A 46 6.28 13.00 6.66
C GLU A 46 7.48 12.97 5.69
N PRO A 47 8.43 12.01 5.77
CA PRO A 47 9.46 11.85 4.74
C PRO A 47 8.90 11.62 3.34
N MET A 48 7.75 10.95 3.20
CA MET A 48 7.10 10.81 1.89
C MET A 48 6.56 12.15 1.39
N ALA A 49 5.90 12.93 2.24
CA ALA A 49 5.36 14.26 1.94
C ALA A 49 6.46 15.20 1.44
N ALA A 50 7.60 15.20 2.14
CA ALA A 50 8.76 16.01 1.76
C ALA A 50 9.32 15.67 0.37
N ARG A 51 9.16 14.43 -0.10
CA ARG A 51 9.63 13.99 -1.43
C ARG A 51 8.62 14.31 -2.54
N VAL A 52 7.34 14.12 -2.28
CA VAL A 52 6.29 14.22 -3.31
C VAL A 52 5.72 15.63 -3.45
N CYS A 53 5.82 16.45 -2.40
CA CYS A 53 5.38 17.85 -2.40
C CYS A 53 6.32 18.71 -1.52
N PRO A 54 7.57 18.95 -1.95
CA PRO A 54 8.57 19.67 -1.14
C PRO A 54 8.18 21.13 -0.84
N HIS A 55 7.31 21.73 -1.67
CA HIS A 55 6.87 23.11 -1.51
C HIS A 55 5.72 23.28 -0.51
N ASP A 56 5.02 22.20 -0.15
CA ASP A 56 3.93 22.23 0.83
C ASP A 56 3.84 20.89 1.59
N VAL A 57 4.93 20.59 2.31
CA VAL A 57 5.08 19.34 3.06
C VAL A 57 3.98 19.18 4.10
N ARG A 58 3.55 20.26 4.74
CA ARG A 58 2.54 20.22 5.80
C ARG A 58 1.17 19.80 5.26
N SER A 59 0.72 20.37 4.15
CA SER A 59 -0.56 20.01 3.54
C SER A 59 -0.53 18.58 3.00
N ALA A 60 0.54 18.20 2.31
CA ALA A 60 0.71 16.84 1.80
C ALA A 60 0.77 15.80 2.93
N HIS A 61 1.45 16.11 4.03
CA HIS A 61 1.47 15.25 5.21
C HIS A 61 0.07 15.05 5.79
N GLN A 62 -0.66 16.13 6.07
CA GLN A 62 -1.98 16.04 6.71
C GLN A 62 -2.98 15.28 5.85
N SER A 63 -3.02 15.57 4.54
CA SER A 63 -3.93 14.90 3.61
C SER A 63 -3.60 13.42 3.40
N MET A 64 -2.32 13.05 3.27
CA MET A 64 -1.92 11.63 3.19
C MET A 64 -2.17 10.90 4.51
N HIS A 65 -1.91 11.53 5.65
CA HIS A 65 -2.16 10.92 6.95
C HIS A 65 -3.66 10.66 7.14
N HIS A 66 -4.51 11.64 6.85
CA HIS A 66 -5.97 11.46 6.92
C HIS A 66 -6.43 10.32 6.01
N LEU A 67 -5.92 10.24 4.77
CA LEU A 67 -6.26 9.15 3.85
C LEU A 67 -6.02 7.76 4.46
N VAL A 68 -4.87 7.53 5.09
CA VAL A 68 -4.51 6.18 5.57
C VAL A 68 -4.97 5.89 7.00
N ALA A 69 -5.33 6.91 7.78
CA ALA A 69 -5.67 6.76 9.18
C ALA A 69 -7.16 6.89 9.50
N ASP A 70 -7.92 7.67 8.70
CA ASP A 70 -9.25 8.13 9.10
C ASP A 70 -10.27 8.22 7.93
N ALA A 71 -9.80 8.31 6.69
CA ALA A 71 -10.72 8.38 5.54
C ALA A 71 -11.50 7.07 5.36
N GLU A 72 -12.80 7.20 5.12
CA GLU A 72 -13.73 6.07 4.93
C GLU A 72 -13.65 5.49 3.51
N TRP A 73 -12.64 4.67 3.24
CA TRP A 73 -12.56 3.82 2.05
C TRP A 73 -12.70 2.34 2.42
N SER A 74 -13.12 1.52 1.46
CA SER A 74 -13.46 0.12 1.70
C SER A 74 -12.21 -0.77 1.70
N ASP A 75 -12.00 -1.44 2.84
CA ASP A 75 -10.96 -2.46 3.01
C ASP A 75 -11.19 -3.73 2.17
N ASP A 76 -12.40 -3.93 1.62
CA ASP A 76 -12.70 -5.03 0.70
C ASP A 76 -12.49 -4.63 -0.77
N THR A 77 -12.86 -3.40 -1.12
CA THR A 77 -12.85 -2.94 -2.52
C THR A 77 -11.42 -2.79 -3.02
N LEU A 78 -10.51 -2.24 -2.21
CA LEU A 78 -9.14 -2.00 -2.63
C LEU A 78 -8.37 -3.31 -2.95
N PRO A 79 -8.39 -4.36 -2.10
CA PRO A 79 -7.80 -5.65 -2.44
C PRO A 79 -8.47 -6.35 -3.62
N ALA A 80 -9.79 -6.22 -3.78
CA ALA A 80 -10.50 -6.77 -4.93
C ALA A 80 -10.03 -6.10 -6.24
N THR A 81 -9.83 -4.78 -6.24
CA THR A 81 -9.26 -4.05 -7.38
C THR A 81 -7.84 -4.52 -7.68
N VAL A 82 -6.96 -4.62 -6.68
CA VAL A 82 -5.58 -5.14 -6.86
C VAL A 82 -5.61 -6.54 -7.47
N THR A 83 -6.46 -7.42 -6.94
CA THR A 83 -6.62 -8.79 -7.44
C THR A 83 -7.07 -8.80 -8.89
N GLY A 84 -8.06 -7.97 -9.26
CA GLY A 84 -8.53 -7.82 -10.64
C GLY A 84 -7.47 -7.34 -11.62
N LEU A 85 -6.50 -6.54 -11.17
CA LEU A 85 -5.38 -6.05 -11.98
C LEU A 85 -4.27 -7.09 -12.13
N VAL A 86 -3.95 -7.80 -11.06
CA VAL A 86 -2.78 -8.69 -11.00
C VAL A 86 -3.10 -10.10 -11.50
N LEU A 87 -4.25 -10.65 -11.12
CA LEU A 87 -4.60 -12.05 -11.39
C LEU A 87 -4.57 -12.38 -12.90
N PRO A 88 -5.15 -11.57 -13.82
CA PRO A 88 -5.08 -11.87 -15.25
C PRO A 88 -3.65 -11.94 -15.79
N SER A 89 -2.73 -11.15 -15.23
CA SER A 89 -1.32 -11.18 -15.62
C SER A 89 -0.62 -12.44 -15.12
N LEU A 90 -0.97 -12.91 -13.92
CA LEU A 90 -0.42 -14.15 -13.34
C LEU A 90 -0.99 -15.41 -14.01
N THR A 91 -2.21 -15.34 -14.56
CA THR A 91 -2.91 -16.49 -15.17
C THR A 91 -2.96 -16.44 -16.70
N ALA A 92 -2.20 -15.55 -17.34
CA ALA A 92 -2.23 -15.39 -18.80
C ALA A 92 -1.64 -16.58 -19.58
N GLY A 93 -0.78 -17.37 -18.93
CA GLY A 93 -0.16 -18.55 -19.52
C GLY A 93 -1.03 -19.81 -19.43
N SER A 94 -0.67 -20.83 -20.22
CA SER A 94 -1.29 -22.16 -20.16
C SER A 94 -0.61 -23.10 -19.15
N GLU A 95 0.39 -22.62 -18.43
CA GLU A 95 1.13 -23.40 -17.44
C GLU A 95 0.30 -23.62 -16.17
N ALA A 96 0.60 -24.70 -15.44
CA ALA A 96 -0.02 -24.96 -14.15
C ALA A 96 0.39 -23.88 -13.13
N ILE A 97 -0.60 -23.28 -12.47
CA ILE A 97 -0.40 -22.26 -11.45
C ILE A 97 -0.22 -22.95 -10.10
N THR A 98 0.85 -22.61 -9.37
CA THR A 98 1.08 -23.09 -8.00
C THR A 98 0.79 -21.95 -7.02
N TRP A 99 -0.02 -22.21 -6.00
CA TRP A 99 -0.30 -21.25 -4.93
C TRP A 99 0.57 -21.57 -3.72
N ILE A 100 1.38 -20.59 -3.33
CA ILE A 100 2.17 -20.65 -2.12
C ILE A 100 1.43 -19.82 -1.08
N VAL A 101 1.03 -20.47 0.01
CA VAL A 101 0.39 -19.81 1.15
C VAL A 101 1.34 -19.94 2.32
N ASP A 102 1.76 -18.80 2.86
CA ASP A 102 2.66 -18.70 4.00
C ASP A 102 2.16 -17.59 4.92
N ASP A 103 2.33 -17.75 6.23
CA ASP A 103 2.06 -16.67 7.17
C ASP A 103 3.25 -15.70 7.20
N THR A 104 3.01 -14.42 7.44
CA THR A 104 4.09 -13.44 7.62
C THR A 104 3.88 -12.67 8.90
N GLY A 105 4.67 -13.02 9.92
CA GLY A 105 4.68 -12.32 11.19
C GLY A 105 5.65 -11.15 11.19
N PHE A 106 5.19 -9.96 11.57
CA PHE A 106 6.05 -8.79 11.79
C PHE A 106 6.19 -8.53 13.30
N PRO A 107 7.38 -8.71 13.90
CA PRO A 107 7.57 -8.43 15.32
C PRO A 107 7.20 -6.99 15.66
N LYS A 108 6.25 -6.83 16.59
CA LYS A 108 5.72 -5.54 17.05
C LYS A 108 6.02 -5.36 18.54
N LYS A 109 5.92 -4.11 19.01
CA LYS A 109 6.08 -3.75 20.43
C LYS A 109 4.85 -3.00 20.91
N GLY A 110 4.50 -3.20 22.17
CA GLY A 110 3.31 -2.60 22.77
C GLY A 110 1.99 -3.19 22.25
N THR A 111 0.90 -2.49 22.53
CA THR A 111 -0.49 -2.91 22.26
C THR A 111 -1.22 -1.99 21.28
N HIS A 112 -0.56 -0.95 20.79
CA HIS A 112 -1.16 0.07 19.92
C HIS A 112 -0.72 -0.02 18.44
N SER A 113 0.14 -0.98 18.10
CA SER A 113 0.51 -1.22 16.70
C SER A 113 -0.64 -1.89 15.95
N VAL A 114 -0.84 -1.53 14.68
CA VAL A 114 -1.90 -2.10 13.84
C VAL A 114 -1.78 -3.63 13.78
N GLY A 115 -2.90 -4.31 14.05
CA GLY A 115 -3.01 -5.77 14.03
C GLY A 115 -2.06 -6.49 14.98
N VAL A 116 -1.61 -5.86 16.07
CA VAL A 116 -0.74 -6.52 17.05
C VAL A 116 -1.52 -7.49 17.92
N ALA A 117 -1.05 -8.73 18.00
CA ALA A 117 -1.58 -9.73 18.93
C ALA A 117 -0.45 -10.61 19.48
N ARG A 118 -0.70 -11.25 20.63
CA ARG A 118 0.20 -12.29 21.18
C ARG A 118 -0.04 -13.59 20.43
N GLN A 119 0.86 -13.94 19.53
CA GLN A 119 0.76 -15.13 18.68
C GLN A 119 2.14 -15.66 18.30
N TYR A 120 2.22 -16.85 17.70
CA TYR A 120 3.51 -17.36 17.21
C TYR A 120 4.00 -16.50 16.06
N CYS A 121 5.22 -15.98 16.15
CA CYS A 121 5.84 -15.17 15.12
C CYS A 121 6.99 -15.97 14.49
N GLY A 122 6.80 -16.43 13.25
CA GLY A 122 7.80 -17.21 12.52
C GLY A 122 9.17 -16.54 12.44
N GLN A 123 9.21 -15.20 12.30
CA GLN A 123 10.46 -14.43 12.21
C GLN A 123 11.32 -14.53 13.48
N VAL A 124 10.73 -14.67 14.67
CA VAL A 124 11.46 -14.78 15.95
C VAL A 124 11.39 -16.17 16.58
N GLY A 125 10.70 -17.11 15.95
CA GLY A 125 10.62 -18.52 16.37
C GLY A 125 9.92 -18.74 17.72
N LYS A 126 9.06 -17.82 18.15
CA LYS A 126 8.39 -17.89 19.46
C LYS A 126 7.08 -17.10 19.47
N THR A 127 6.30 -17.29 20.54
CA THR A 127 5.15 -16.44 20.83
C THR A 127 5.59 -15.06 21.29
N ASP A 128 5.34 -14.06 20.47
CA ASP A 128 5.63 -12.65 20.74
C ASP A 128 4.47 -11.77 20.25
N ASN A 129 4.58 -10.45 20.44
CA ASN A 129 3.68 -9.52 19.78
C ASN A 129 4.05 -9.45 18.30
N CYS A 130 3.11 -9.80 17.43
CA CYS A 130 3.22 -9.57 15.99
C CYS A 130 1.87 -9.35 15.35
#